data_AF-A0ABD0Q2B8-F1
#
_entry.id   AF-A0ABD0Q2B8-F1
#
_cell.length_a   1.000
_cell.length_b   1.000
_cell.length_c   1.000
_cell.angle_alpha   90.00
_cell.angle_beta   90.00
_cell.angle_gamma   90.00
#
_symmetry.space_group_name_H-M   'P 1'
#
loop_
_entity.id
_entity.type
_entity.pdbx_description
1 polymer ?
#
loop_
_entity_poly.entity_id
_entity_poly.type
_entity_poly.pdbx_seq_one_letter_code
_entity_poly.pdbx_strand_id
1 'polypeptide(L)' 'VLDAVSAGTSVILSDHSNSERGFLTVFRQRLTARLDDTTTVAISRRDRDPLQVV' A
#
# COMPACT_ATOMS: atom_id res chain seq x y z
N VAL A 1 -0.13 20.09 -5.66
CA VAL A 1 0.49 19.66 -6.94
C VAL A 1 0.75 20.85 -7.83
N LEU A 2 -0.27 21.61 -8.23
CA LEU A 2 -0.11 22.80 -9.08
C LEU A 2 0.84 23.83 -8.48
N ASP A 3 0.72 24.13 -7.18
CA ASP A 3 1.64 25.04 -6.50
C ASP A 3 3.08 24.54 -6.53
N ALA A 4 3.31 23.24 -6.27
CA ALA A 4 4.63 22.62 -6.32
C ALA A 4 5.23 22.67 -7.74
N VAL A 5 4.41 22.39 -8.77
CA VAL A 5 4.83 22.49 -10.17
C VAL A 5 5.14 23.94 -10.56
N SER A 6 4.33 24.90 -10.10
CA SER A 6 4.59 26.33 -10.34
C SER A 6 5.89 26.82 -9.70
N ALA A 7 6.34 26.15 -8.63
CA ALA A 7 7.63 26.37 -7.98
C ALA A 7 8.79 25.56 -8.62
N GLY A 8 8.58 24.93 -9.78
CA GLY A 8 9.61 24.12 -10.46
C GLY A 8 9.89 22.77 -9.82
N THR A 9 9.03 22.31 -8.90
CA THR A 9 9.18 21.02 -8.21
C THR A 9 8.42 19.92 -8.94
N SER A 10 9.11 18.81 -9.22
CA SER A 10 8.47 17.59 -9.74
C SER A 10 7.76 16.83 -8.63
N VAL A 11 6.53 16.37 -8.91
CA VAL A 11 5.70 15.60 -7.96
C VAL A 11 5.37 14.24 -8.56
N ILE A 12 5.57 13.18 -7.79
CA ILE A 12 5.07 11.84 -8.11
C ILE A 12 3.81 11.60 -7.28
N LEU A 13 2.69 11.44 -7.95
CA LEU A 13 1.41 11.07 -7.32
C LEU A 13 1.28 9.56 -7.34
N SER A 14 1.61 8.94 -6.21
CA SER A 14 1.62 7.49 -6.07
C SER A 14 0.26 6.89 -5.72
N ASP A 15 -0.75 7.72 -5.45
CA ASP A 15 -2.05 7.36 -4.85
C ASP A 15 -1.94 6.64 -3.49
N HIS A 16 -3.01 6.66 -2.69
CA HIS A 16 -3.02 6.10 -1.33
C HIS A 16 -2.88 4.57 -1.35
N SER A 17 -3.81 3.90 -2.01
CA SER A 17 -3.87 2.43 -2.03
C SER A 17 -2.65 1.79 -2.68
N ASN A 18 -2.08 2.41 -3.71
CA ASN A 18 -0.89 1.91 -4.42
C ASN A 18 0.39 2.00 -3.58
N SER A 19 0.54 3.02 -2.73
CA SER A 19 1.72 3.14 -1.86
C SER A 19 1.64 2.26 -0.60
N GLU A 20 0.44 2.07 -0.05
CA GLU A 20 0.24 1.39 1.23
C GLU A 20 0.13 -0.13 1.11
N ARG A 21 -0.32 -0.67 -0.04
CA ARG A 21 -0.47 -2.13 -0.23
C ARG A 21 0.83 -2.91 -0.11
N GLY A 22 1.97 -2.32 -0.46
CA GLY A 22 3.29 -2.95 -0.28
C GLY A 22 3.59 -3.27 1.19
N PHE A 23 3.09 -2.45 2.11
CA PHE A 23 3.28 -2.64 3.55
C PHE A 23 2.51 -3.85 4.10
N LEU A 24 1.44 -4.31 3.45
CA LEU A 24 0.65 -5.47 3.91
C LEU A 24 1.49 -6.74 4.03
N THR A 25 2.51 -6.91 3.17
CA THR A 25 3.44 -8.05 3.26
C THR A 25 4.32 -7.96 4.50
N VAL A 26 4.83 -6.77 4.82
CA VAL A 26 5.61 -6.49 6.03
C VAL A 26 4.75 -6.68 7.28
N PHE A 27 3.53 -6.15 7.24
CA PHE A 27 2.59 -6.27 8.35
C PHE A 27 2.16 -7.72 8.59
N ARG A 28 1.89 -8.50 7.54
CA ARG A 28 1.62 -9.94 7.66
C ARG A 28 2.73 -10.65 8.41
N GLN A 29 3.99 -10.43 8.06
CA GLN A 29 5.12 -11.04 8.77
C GLN A 29 5.15 -10.64 10.26
N ARG A 30 4.99 -9.35 10.54
CA ARG A 30 4.97 -8.82 11.92
C ARG A 30 3.81 -9.36 12.75
N LEU A 31 2.65 -9.55 12.12
CA LEU A 31 1.44 -10.05 12.75
C LEU A 31 1.55 -11.56 12.98
N THR A 32 2.02 -12.32 12.00
CA THR A 32 2.29 -13.77 12.15
C THR A 32 3.29 -14.03 13.28
N ALA A 33 4.36 -13.23 13.40
CA ALA A 33 5.34 -13.40 14.49
C ALA A 33 4.78 -13.11 15.90
N ARG A 34 3.59 -12.50 16.01
CA ARG A 34 2.93 -12.15 17.27
C ARG A 34 1.72 -13.04 17.58
N LEU A 35 1.34 -13.90 16.65
CA LEU A 35 0.22 -14.82 16.78
C LEU A 35 0.77 -16.24 16.84
N ASP A 36 0.04 -17.12 17.52
CA ASP A 36 0.41 -18.53 17.59
C ASP A 36 0.25 -19.20 16.20
N ASP A 37 0.99 -20.28 15.96
CA ASP A 37 1.02 -21.02 14.67
C ASP A 37 -0.33 -21.61 14.24
N THR A 38 -1.35 -21.50 15.08
CA THR A 38 -2.73 -21.93 14.79
C THR A 38 -3.53 -20.86 14.03
N THR A 39 -3.06 -19.62 13.97
CA THR A 39 -3.79 -18.51 13.33
C THR A 39 -3.31 -18.23 11.92
N THR A 40 -4.22 -18.34 10.95
CA THR A 40 -3.92 -18.00 9.55
C THR A 40 -3.97 -16.49 9.32
N VAL A 41 -2.84 -15.91 8.90
CA VAL A 41 -2.77 -14.51 8.47
C VAL A 41 -2.73 -14.42 6.94
N ALA A 42 -3.75 -13.81 6.34
CA ALA A 42 -3.91 -13.66 4.90
C ALA A 42 -4.06 -12.19 4.48
N ILE A 43 -3.58 -11.85 3.29
CA ILE A 43 -3.74 -10.53 2.68
C ILE A 43 -4.95 -10.55 1.75
N SER A 44 -5.87 -9.59 1.90
CA SER A 44 -7.05 -9.48 1.04
C SER A 44 -6.67 -9.17 -0.42
N ARG A 45 -7.30 -9.93 -1.33
CA ARG A 45 -7.25 -9.71 -2.79
C ARG A 45 -8.45 -8.94 -3.33
N ARG A 46 -9.50 -8.74 -2.52
CA ARG A 46 -10.72 -8.00 -2.93
C ARG A 46 -10.51 -6.50 -2.90
N ASP A 47 -9.75 -6.02 -1.92
CA ASP A 47 -9.48 -4.59 -1.72
C ASP A 47 -8.31 -4.10 -2.59
N ARG A 48 -8.33 -4.45 -3.87
CA ARG A 48 -7.34 -3.98 -4.86
C ARG A 48 -7.73 -2.59 -5.30
N ASP A 49 -6.72 -1.74 -5.52
CA ASP A 49 -6.92 -0.39 -6.02
C ASP A 49 -7.82 -0.44 -7.27
N PRO A 50 -8.97 0.27 -7.30
CA PRO A 50 -9.85 0.27 -8.45
C PRO A 50 -9.18 0.90 -9.69
N LEU A 51 -8.15 1.71 -9.50
CA LEU A 51 -7.39 2.31 -10.59
C LEU A 51 -6.40 1.30 -11.18
N GLN A 52 -6.83 0.65 -12.26
CA GLN A 52 -5.92 -0.09 -13.15
C GLN A 52 -5.50 0.82 -14.29
N VAL A 53 -4.21 1.15 -14.35
CA VAL A 53 -3.63 1.84 -15.51
C VAL A 53 -3.47 0.80 -16.63
N VAL A 54 -4.27 0.94 -17.69
CA VAL A 54 -4.24 0.12 -18.92
C VAL A 54 -3.44 0.78 -20.02
#